data_AF-A0A0B6ZH20-F1
#
_entry.id   AF-A0A0B6ZH20-F1
#
_cell.length_a   1.000
_cell.length_b   1.000
_cell.length_c   1.000
_cell.angle_alpha   90.00
_cell.angle_beta   90.00
_cell.angle_gamma   90.00
#
_symmetry.space_group_name_H-M   'P 1'
#
loop_
_entity.id
_entity.type
_entity.pdbx_description
1 polymer ?
#
loop_
_entity_poly.entity_id
_entity_poly.type
_entity_poly.pdbx_seq_one_letter_code
_entity_poly.pdbx_strand_id
1 'polypeptide(L)'
;MAILMKNTHLAYLIVVYILIVLVYTRAQKFGEAKLMYEWKSLEFDWPSAEDELQAINNDTYRPERSLLAGIKVYKDNVFLT
;
A
#
# COMPACT_ATOMS: atom_id res chain seq x y z
N MET A 1 50.49 -11.85 22.59
CA MET A 1 49.89 -10.53 22.28
C MET A 1 48.95 -10.56 21.07
N ALA A 2 49.31 -11.20 19.94
CA ALA A 2 48.49 -11.25 18.73
C ALA A 2 47.12 -11.98 18.87
N ILE A 3 47.04 -13.05 19.66
CA ILE A 3 45.79 -13.81 19.89
C ILE A 3 44.75 -12.96 20.64
N LEU A 4 45.18 -12.15 21.62
CA LEU A 4 44.31 -11.24 22.37
C LEU A 4 43.71 -10.16 21.45
N MET A 5 44.52 -9.61 20.54
CA MET A 5 44.10 -8.62 19.54
C MET A 5 43.06 -9.18 18.55
N LYS A 6 43.22 -10.43 18.09
CA LYS A 6 42.26 -11.10 17.20
C LYS A 6 40.89 -11.27 17.89
N ASN A 7 40.89 -11.58 19.18
CA ASN A 7 39.66 -11.74 19.96
C ASN A 7 38.94 -10.39 20.18
N THR A 8 39.67 -9.29 20.34
CA THR A 8 39.07 -7.95 20.42
C THR A 8 38.46 -7.49 19.09
N HIS A 9 39.08 -7.80 17.95
CA HIS A 9 38.50 -7.50 16.63
C HIS A 9 37.26 -8.34 16.35
N LEU A 10 37.26 -9.63 16.70
CA LEU A 10 36.09 -10.50 16.56
C LEU A 10 34.93 -10.00 17.43
N ALA A 11 35.20 -9.64 18.68
CA ALA A 11 34.19 -9.08 19.58
C ALA A 11 33.60 -7.77 19.03
N TYR A 12 34.44 -6.89 18.49
CA TYR A 12 33.98 -5.66 17.84
C TYR A 12 33.05 -5.94 16.66
N LEU A 13 33.41 -6.88 15.77
CA LEU A 13 32.59 -7.24 14.61
C LEU A 13 31.23 -7.84 15.03
N ILE A 14 31.21 -8.66 16.09
CA ILE A 14 29.96 -9.23 16.63
C ILE A 14 29.06 -8.12 17.17
N VAL A 15 29.62 -7.16 17.91
CA VAL A 15 28.87 -6.02 18.43
C VAL A 15 28.30 -5.18 17.29
N VAL A 16 29.10 -4.86 16.26
CA VAL A 16 28.63 -4.13 15.09
C VAL A 16 27.51 -4.88 14.36
N TYR A 17 27.65 -6.19 14.19
CA TYR A 17 26.60 -7.02 13.57
C TYR A 17 25.29 -6.98 14.38
N ILE A 18 25.37 -7.15 15.70
CA ILE A 18 24.19 -7.07 16.59
C ILE A 18 23.53 -5.70 16.48
N LEU A 19 24.32 -4.62 16.46
CA LEU A 19 23.78 -3.26 16.31
C LEU A 19 23.07 -3.07 14.97
N ILE A 20 23.63 -3.59 13.87
CA ILE A 20 22.99 -3.54 12.54
C ILE A 20 21.65 -4.28 12.55
N VAL A 21 21.60 -5.48 13.13
CA VAL A 21 20.35 -6.27 13.25
C VAL A 21 19.31 -5.55 14.09
N LEU A 22 19.70 -4.93 15.21
CA LEU A 22 18.78 -4.18 16.07
C LEU A 22 18.22 -2.93 15.38
N VAL A 23 19.01 -2.25 14.56
CA VAL A 23 18.55 -1.11 13.75
C VAL A 23 17.58 -1.58 12.67
N TYR A 24 17.89 -2.66 11.96
CA TYR A 24 17.06 -3.18 10.88
C TYR A 24 15.68 -3.64 11.36
N THR A 25 15.63 -4.35 12.49
CA THR A 25 14.36 -4.82 13.09
C THR A 25 13.46 -3.68 13.56
N ARG A 26 14.03 -2.54 13.99
CA ARG A 26 13.25 -1.34 14.33
C ARG A 26 12.74 -0.58 13.12
N ALA A 27 13.43 -0.67 11.98
CA ALA A 27 13.06 0.03 10.76
C ALA A 27 11.85 -0.61 10.06
N GLN A 28 11.61 -1.92 10.25
CA GLN A 28 10.41 -2.58 9.73
C GLN A 28 9.20 -2.35 10.63
N LYS A 29 8.64 -1.15 10.59
CA LYS A 29 7.28 -0.89 11.06
C LYS A 29 6.42 -0.48 9.88
N PHE A 30 5.64 -1.42 9.37
CA PHE A 30 4.47 -1.08 8.57
C PHE A 30 3.37 -0.69 9.56
N GLY A 31 2.81 0.51 9.42
CA GLY A 31 1.75 0.99 10.31
C GLY A 31 0.54 0.05 10.32
N GLU A 32 -0.38 0.27 11.27
CA GLU A 32 -1.62 -0.48 11.29
C GLU A 32 -2.46 -0.14 10.06
N ALA A 33 -2.80 -1.15 9.27
CA ALA A 33 -3.74 -0.99 8.17
C ALA A 33 -5.12 -0.66 8.75
N LYS A 34 -5.68 0.49 8.34
CA LYS A 34 -7.02 0.91 8.73
C LYS A 34 -7.92 0.90 7.49
N LEU A 35 -9.12 0.34 7.64
CA LEU A 35 -10.15 0.46 6.61
C LEU A 35 -10.55 1.93 6.49
N MET A 36 -10.35 2.50 5.29
CA MET A 36 -10.75 3.87 4.99
C MET A 36 -12.08 3.90 4.25
N TYR A 37 -12.24 3.03 3.26
CA TYR A 37 -13.42 2.95 2.41
C TYR A 37 -13.72 1.50 2.05
N GLU A 38 -15.01 1.22 1.90
CA GLU A 38 -15.55 -0.07 1.47
C GLU A 38 -16.71 0.20 0.52
N TRP A 39 -16.75 -0.53 -0.59
CA TRP A 39 -17.80 -0.38 -1.61
C TRP A 39 -18.41 -1.73 -1.94
N LYS A 40 -19.73 -1.77 -2.06
CA LYS A 40 -20.48 -2.93 -2.57
C LYS A 40 -20.72 -2.83 -4.07
N SER A 41 -20.96 -1.61 -4.56
CA SER A 41 -21.06 -1.23 -5.97
C SER A 41 -20.28 0.05 -6.22
N LEU A 42 -19.89 0.28 -7.46
CA LEU A 42 -19.30 1.53 -7.94
C LEU A 42 -20.24 2.12 -8.97
N GLU A 43 -20.67 3.34 -8.70
CA GLU A 43 -21.58 4.10 -9.54
C GLU A 43 -20.94 5.44 -9.89
N PHE A 44 -21.14 5.87 -11.12
CA PHE A 44 -20.73 7.19 -11.56
C PHE A 44 -21.73 8.24 -11.07
N ASP A 45 -21.22 9.43 -10.78
CA ASP A 45 -22.06 10.60 -10.53
C ASP A 45 -22.53 11.15 -11.88
N TRP A 46 -23.71 10.72 -12.31
CA TRP A 46 -24.26 11.07 -13.61
C TRP A 46 -24.86 12.49 -13.60
N PRO A 47 -24.75 13.25 -14.71
CA PRO A 47 -25.36 14.59 -14.78
C PRO A 47 -26.89 14.57 -14.67
N SER A 48 -27.53 13.49 -15.13
CA SER A 48 -28.97 13.27 -15.05
C SER A 48 -29.32 11.78 -15.08
N ALA A 49 -30.54 11.43 -14.68
CA ALA A 49 -31.05 10.06 -14.74
C ALA A 49 -31.22 9.57 -16.19
N GLU A 50 -31.58 10.47 -17.12
CA GLU A 50 -31.63 10.15 -18.54
C GLU A 50 -30.26 9.75 -19.11
N ASP A 51 -29.17 10.40 -18.70
CA ASP A 51 -27.82 10.08 -19.16
C ASP A 51 -27.39 8.67 -18.70
N GLU A 52 -27.68 8.34 -17.43
CA GLU A 52 -27.46 7.00 -16.90
C GLU A 52 -28.26 5.95 -17.68
N LEU A 53 -29.55 6.18 -17.85
CA LEU A 53 -30.43 5.26 -18.55
C LEU A 53 -29.99 5.05 -20.00
N GLN A 54 -29.55 6.11 -20.66
CA GLN A 54 -29.00 6.04 -22.02
C GLN A 54 -27.73 5.20 -22.06
N ALA A 55 -26.81 5.37 -21.10
CA ALA A 55 -25.56 4.61 -21.01
C ALA A 55 -25.79 3.12 -20.69
N ILE A 56 -26.83 2.79 -19.93
CA ILE A 56 -27.25 1.40 -19.70
C ILE A 56 -27.88 0.84 -20.97
N ASN A 57 -28.81 1.56 -21.60
CA ASN A 57 -29.55 1.10 -22.76
C ASN A 57 -28.67 0.90 -24.00
N ASN A 58 -27.60 1.69 -24.15
CA ASN A 58 -26.64 1.56 -25.25
C ASN A 58 -25.47 0.62 -24.94
N ASP A 59 -25.49 -0.06 -23.78
CA ASP A 59 -24.49 -1.01 -23.30
C ASP A 59 -23.07 -0.43 -23.11
N THR A 60 -22.95 0.90 -22.96
CA THR A 60 -21.68 1.55 -22.64
C THR A 60 -21.36 1.56 -21.14
N TYR A 61 -22.39 1.34 -20.31
CA TYR A 61 -22.25 1.19 -18.87
C TYR A 61 -23.04 -0.03 -18.37
N ARG A 62 -22.37 -0.88 -17.57
CA ARG A 62 -22.99 -1.97 -16.82
C ARG A 62 -22.46 -1.93 -15.38
N PRO A 63 -23.29 -1.59 -14.38
CA PRO A 63 -22.87 -1.48 -12.97
C PRO A 63 -22.15 -2.74 -12.47
N GLU A 64 -22.62 -3.91 -12.89
CA GLU A 64 -22.07 -5.22 -12.52
C GLU A 64 -20.69 -5.53 -13.14
N ARG A 65 -20.22 -4.70 -14.08
CA ARG A 65 -18.93 -4.85 -14.77
C ARG A 65 -17.89 -3.82 -14.36
N SER A 66 -18.14 -3.04 -13.31
CA SER A 66 -17.19 -2.08 -12.75
C SER A 66 -16.19 -2.77 -11.80
N LEU A 67 -15.24 -3.51 -12.38
CA LEU A 67 -14.13 -4.10 -11.63
C LEU A 67 -13.01 -3.07 -11.41
N LEU A 68 -12.55 -2.95 -10.17
CA LEU A 68 -11.36 -2.16 -9.84
C LEU A 68 -10.09 -2.95 -10.14
N ALA A 69 -9.26 -2.41 -11.02
CA ALA A 69 -7.91 -2.91 -11.28
C ALA A 69 -6.85 -2.21 -10.42
N GLY A 70 -7.13 -1.00 -9.92
CA GLY A 70 -6.16 -0.24 -9.14
C GLY A 70 -6.72 0.90 -8.32
N ILE A 71 -5.96 1.28 -7.29
CA ILE A 71 -6.22 2.43 -6.41
C ILE A 71 -4.96 3.28 -6.36
N LYS A 72 -5.10 4.59 -6.58
CA LYS A 72 -4.02 5.58 -6.40
C LYS A 72 -4.52 6.71 -5.51
N VAL A 73 -3.64 7.20 -4.64
CA VAL A 73 -3.94 8.34 -3.76
C VAL A 73 -3.02 9.49 -4.13
N TYR A 74 -3.60 10.67 -4.37
CA TYR A 74 -2.84 11.90 -4.60
C TYR A 74 -3.52 13.08 -3.91
N LYS A 75 -2.78 13.69 -2.96
CA LYS A 75 -3.33 14.66 -1.99
C LYS A 75 -4.54 14.04 -1.29
N ASP A 76 -5.67 14.73 -1.29
CA ASP A 76 -6.90 14.30 -0.65
C ASP A 76 -7.84 13.52 -1.59
N ASN A 77 -7.35 13.07 -2.75
CA ASN A 77 -8.16 12.40 -3.77
C ASN A 77 -7.74 10.93 -3.94
N VAL A 78 -8.75 10.07 -4.13
CA VAL A 78 -8.61 8.67 -4.48
C VAL A 78 -9.00 8.48 -5.93
N PHE A 79 -8.11 7.87 -6.71
CA PHE A 79 -8.31 7.55 -8.12
C PHE A 79 -8.45 6.05 -8.27
N LEU A 80 -9.50 5.66 -8.98
CA LEU A 80 -9.85 4.27 -9.27
C LEU A 80 -9.62 4.01 -10.77
N THR A 81 -9.07 2.85 -11.10
CA THR A 81 -8.85 2.39 -12.48
C THR A 81 -9.37 0.98 -12.66
#